data_AF-A0A1Q7N6X5-F1
#
_entry.id   AF-A0A1Q7N6X5-F1
#
_cell.length_a   1.000
_cell.length_b   1.000
_cell.length_c   1.000
_cell.angle_alpha   90.00
_cell.angle_beta   90.00
_cell.angle_gamma   90.00
#
_symmetry.space_group_name_H-M   'P 1'
#
loop_
_entity.id
_entity.type
_entity.pdbx_description
1 polymer ?
#
loop_
_entity_poly.entity_id
_entity_poly.type
_entity_poly.pdbx_seq_one_letter_code
_entity_poly.pdbx_strand_id
1 'polypeptide(L)'
;MRSRPGSQRLKQVSGDVLQVSDGSLYPALHKLEQEGWITAVWKATENNRRAKFYELTRSGRKELERETANWQRLSTAISGIVKLKEA
;
A
#
# COMPACT_ATOMS: atom_id res chain seq x y z
N MET A 1 9.98 -14.31 12.01
CA MET A 1 9.26 -13.77 10.83
C MET A 1 10.13 -12.70 10.18
N ARG A 2 10.63 -12.92 8.95
CA ARG A 2 11.54 -11.97 8.26
C ARG A 2 10.77 -10.75 7.76
N SER A 3 11.11 -9.55 8.26
CA SER A 3 10.60 -8.29 7.72
C SER A 3 11.29 -7.99 6.38
N ARG A 4 10.58 -8.20 5.26
CA ARG A 4 11.05 -7.89 3.89
C ARG A 4 10.67 -6.45 3.49
N PRO A 5 11.43 -5.80 2.58
CA PRO A 5 11.13 -4.44 2.12
C PRO A 5 9.74 -4.32 1.49
N GLY A 6 9.03 -3.21 1.74
CA GLY A 6 7.62 -3.02 1.38
C GLY A 6 7.29 -3.13 -0.12
N SER A 7 8.22 -2.77 -1.01
CA SER A 7 8.03 -2.84 -2.47
C SER A 7 7.89 -4.29 -2.98
N GLN A 8 8.61 -5.23 -2.37
CA GLN A 8 8.63 -6.63 -2.80
C GLN A 8 7.34 -7.36 -2.38
N ARG A 9 6.73 -6.97 -1.25
CA ARG A 9 5.47 -7.53 -0.77
C ARG A 9 4.27 -7.04 -1.59
N LEU A 10 4.27 -5.78 -2.02
CA LEU A 10 3.22 -5.23 -2.90
C LEU A 10 3.18 -5.94 -4.25
N LYS A 11 4.33 -6.13 -4.90
CA LYS A 11 4.43 -6.90 -6.16
C LYS A 11 3.88 -8.32 -6.02
N GLN A 12 4.29 -9.01 -4.95
CA GLN A 12 3.86 -10.39 -4.68
C GLN A 12 2.35 -10.50 -4.41
N VAL A 13 1.76 -9.56 -3.67
CA VAL A 13 0.31 -9.58 -3.36
C VAL A 13 -0.51 -9.16 -4.59
N SER A 14 0.01 -8.29 -5.43
CA SER A 14 -0.68 -7.86 -6.66
C SER A 14 -0.56 -8.82 -7.84
N GLY A 15 0.20 -9.93 -7.70
CA GLY A 15 0.49 -10.82 -8.83
C GLY A 15 1.20 -10.09 -9.98
N ASP A 16 2.15 -9.20 -9.66
CA ASP A 16 2.87 -8.33 -10.60
C ASP A 16 2.02 -7.32 -11.41
N VAL A 17 0.70 -7.23 -11.16
CA VAL A 17 -0.19 -6.26 -11.80
C VAL A 17 0.13 -4.83 -11.38
N LEU A 18 0.51 -4.63 -10.11
CA LEU A 18 0.97 -3.33 -9.62
C LEU A 18 2.49 -3.23 -9.74
N GLN A 19 2.95 -2.78 -10.90
CA GLN A 19 4.34 -2.42 -11.11
C GLN A 19 4.63 -1.05 -10.48
N VAL A 20 4.79 -1.03 -9.16
CA VAL A 20 5.19 0.18 -8.46
C VAL A 20 6.66 0.46 -8.78
N SER A 21 6.92 1.53 -9.52
CA SER A 21 8.26 2.05 -9.75
C SER A 21 8.77 2.75 -8.48
N ASP A 22 10.08 2.66 -8.21
CA ASP A 22 10.66 3.37 -7.07
C ASP A 22 10.36 4.88 -7.12
N GLY A 23 10.31 5.47 -8.31
CA GLY A 23 9.99 6.89 -8.52
C GLY A 23 8.56 7.30 -8.14
N SER A 24 7.61 6.37 -8.07
CA SER A 24 6.23 6.65 -7.64
C SER A 24 5.94 6.19 -6.21
N LEU A 25 6.69 5.18 -5.72
CA LEU A 25 6.53 4.65 -4.37
C LEU A 25 6.97 5.65 -3.30
N TYR A 26 8.16 6.24 -3.44
CA TYR A 26 8.70 7.13 -2.41
C TYR A 26 7.87 8.40 -2.21
N PRO A 27 7.40 9.11 -3.25
CA PRO A 27 6.48 10.23 -3.07
C PRO A 27 5.17 9.84 -2.38
N ALA A 28 4.61 8.66 -2.70
CA ALA A 28 3.40 8.18 -2.05
C ALA A 28 3.63 7.85 -0.57
N LEU A 29 4.74 7.17 -0.23
CA LEU A 29 5.11 6.90 1.16
C LEU A 29 5.36 8.19 1.95
N HIS A 30 6.01 9.18 1.34
CA HIS A 30 6.22 10.48 1.98
C HIS A 30 4.90 11.20 2.28
N LYS A 31 3.93 11.17 1.35
CA LYS A 31 2.59 11.74 1.61
C LYS A 31 1.91 11.03 2.78
N LEU A 32 1.91 9.69 2.80
CA LEU A 32 1.33 8.92 3.88
C LEU A 32 2.01 9.18 5.24
N GLU A 33 3.31 9.46 5.24
CA GLU A 33 4.07 9.84 6.44
C GLU A 33 3.70 11.27 6.90
N GLN A 34 3.55 12.21 5.96
CA GLN A 34 3.10 13.59 6.26
C GLN A 34 1.68 13.66 6.81
N GLU A 35 0.77 12.84 6.29
CA GLU A 35 -0.60 12.69 6.81
C GLU A 35 -0.65 11.93 8.15
N GLY A 36 0.50 11.43 8.63
CA GLY A 36 0.61 10.68 9.88
C GLY A 36 -0.07 9.31 9.82
N TRP A 37 -0.33 8.77 8.63
CA TRP A 37 -0.94 7.45 8.43
C TRP A 37 0.08 6.32 8.51
N ILE A 38 1.34 6.61 8.21
CA ILE A 38 2.45 5.68 8.43
C ILE A 38 3.55 6.33 9.27
N THR A 39 4.31 5.50 9.98
CA THR A 39 5.55 5.85 10.65
C THR A 39 6.71 5.09 10.02
N ALA A 40 7.91 5.67 10.06
CA ALA A 40 9.09 5.07 9.48
C ALA A 40 10.19 4.85 10.53
N VAL A 41 10.70 3.63 10.60
CA VAL A 41 11.73 3.21 11.55
C VAL A 41 12.93 2.68 10.78
N TRP A 42 14.10 3.22 11.07
CA TRP A 42 15.36 2.67 10.58
C TRP A 42 15.70 1.40 11.35
N LYS A 43 15.75 0.25 10.66
CA LYS A 43 16.25 -1.00 11.25
C LYS A 43 17.50 -1.46 10.49
N ALA A 44 18.44 -2.03 11.24
CA ALA A 44 19.57 -2.72 10.65
C ALA A 44 19.07 -4.01 9.99
N THR A 45 19.49 -4.25 8.75
CA THR A 45 19.25 -5.52 8.06
C THR A 45 20.40 -6.49 8.37
N GLU A 46 20.19 -7.79 8.13
CA GLU A 46 21.17 -8.86 8.39
C GLU A 46 22.57 -8.58 7.80
N ASN A 47 22.65 -7.76 6.73
CA ASN A 47 23.90 -7.36 6.08
C ASN A 47 24.48 -6.02 6.56
N ASN A 48 24.13 -5.58 7.78
CA ASN A 48 24.55 -4.31 8.38
C ASN A 48 24.18 -3.06 7.55
N ARG A 49 23.25 -3.20 6.59
CA ARG A 49 22.68 -2.08 5.83
C ARG A 49 21.46 -1.53 6.57
N ARG A 50 21.33 -0.22 6.68
CA ARG A 50 20.12 0.40 7.26
C ARG A 50 19.02 0.46 6.20
N ALA A 51 17.83 -0.04 6.54
CA ALA A 51 16.64 0.09 5.72
C ALA A 51 15.54 0.81 6.49
N LYS A 52 14.76 1.64 5.80
CA LYS A 52 13.59 2.34 6.34
C LYS A 52 12.40 1.40 6.26
N PHE A 53 11.87 1.01 7.42
CA PHE A 53 10.68 0.18 7.56
C PHE A 53 9.48 1.07 7.85
N TYR A 54 8.39 0.86 7.14
CA TYR A 54 7.16 1.63 7.31
C TYR A 54 6.11 0.78 8.01
N GLU A 55 5.43 1.37 8.99
CA GLU A 55 4.36 0.72 9.76
C GLU A 55 3.13 1.65 9.80
N LEU A 56 1.93 1.07 9.72
CA LEU A 56 0.69 1.85 9.82
C LEU A 56 0.49 2.36 11.24
N THR A 57 0.14 3.64 11.37
CA THR A 57 -0.30 4.23 12.63
C THR A 57 -1.75 3.83 12.95
N ARG A 58 -2.24 4.21 14.12
CA ARG A 58 -3.65 4.00 14.48
C ARG A 58 -4.60 4.80 13.59
N SER A 59 -4.26 6.04 13.26
CA SER A 59 -5.00 6.87 12.31
C SER A 59 -4.96 6.28 10.91
N GLY A 60 -3.78 5.83 10.46
CA GLY A 60 -3.63 5.19 9.16
C GLY A 60 -4.45 3.91 8.99
N ARG A 61 -4.61 3.10 10.05
CA ARG A 61 -5.52 1.94 10.01
C ARG A 61 -6.99 2.35 9.81
N LYS A 62 -7.46 3.38 10.52
CA LYS A 62 -8.83 3.89 10.37
C LYS A 62 -9.08 4.44 8.97
N GLU A 63 -8.12 5.19 8.43
CA GLU A 63 -8.28 5.73 7.08
C GLU A 63 -8.22 4.63 6.03
N LEU A 64 -7.34 3.63 6.20
CA LEU A 64 -7.30 2.48 5.33
C LEU A 64 -8.63 1.73 5.29
N GLU A 65 -9.28 1.52 6.44
CA GLU A 65 -10.61 0.90 6.52
C GLU A 65 -11.66 1.71 5.75
N ARG A 66 -11.65 3.04 5.91
CA ARG A 66 -12.57 3.96 5.23
C ARG A 66 -12.38 3.94 3.71
N GLU A 67 -11.13 4.10 3.25
CA GLU A 67 -10.79 4.10 1.83
C GLU A 67 -11.08 2.73 1.20
N THR A 68 -10.82 1.63 1.91
CA THR A 68 -11.16 0.29 1.43
C THR A 68 -12.67 0.12 1.25
N ALA A 69 -13.48 0.58 2.21
CA ALA A 69 -14.93 0.52 2.12
C ALA A 69 -15.47 1.36 0.94
N ASN A 70 -14.87 2.54 0.72
CA ASN A 70 -15.22 3.40 -0.40
C ASN A 70 -14.86 2.75 -1.75
N TRP A 71 -13.65 2.21 -1.85
CA TRP A 71 -13.17 1.49 -3.03
C TRP A 71 -14.07 0.29 -3.37
N GLN A 72 -14.42 -0.53 -2.37
CA GLN A 72 -15.30 -1.68 -2.57
C GLN A 72 -16.64 -1.22 -3.15
N ARG A 73 -17.28 -0.21 -2.57
CA ARG A 73 -18.55 0.34 -3.08
C ARG A 73 -18.46 0.77 -4.55
N LEU A 74 -17.43 1.54 -4.91
CA LEU A 74 -17.23 2.03 -6.28
C LEU A 74 -16.92 0.90 -7.25
N SER A 75 -16.00 0.01 -6.88
CA SER A 75 -15.59 -1.14 -7.70
C SER A 75 -16.75 -2.09 -7.99
N THR A 76 -17.63 -2.33 -7.01
CA THR A 76 -18.84 -3.15 -7.18
C THR A 76 -19.82 -2.49 -8.15
N ALA A 77 -20.06 -1.18 -8.02
CA ALA A 77 -20.94 -0.45 -8.93
C ALA A 77 -20.40 -0.48 -10.38
N ILE A 78 -19.12 -0.18 -10.57
CA ILE A 78 -18.47 -0.22 -11.89
C ILE A 78 -18.51 -1.64 -12.46
N SER A 79 -18.19 -2.65 -11.66
CA SER A 79 -18.24 -4.05 -12.10
C SER A 79 -19.65 -4.47 -12.52
N GLY A 80 -20.68 -3.96 -11.84
CA GLY A 80 -22.08 -4.16 -12.24
C GLY A 80 -22.38 -3.55 -13.60
N ILE A 81 -21.94 -2.32 -13.86
CA ILE A 81 -22.11 -1.64 -15.15
C ILE A 81 -21.39 -2.38 -16.28
N VAL A 82 -20.14 -2.80 -16.05
CA VAL A 82 -19.36 -3.54 -17.06
C VAL A 82 -20.05 -4.85 -17.44
N LYS A 83 -20.57 -5.59 -16.45
CA LYS A 83 -21.29 -6.86 -16.69
C LYS A 83 -22.63 -6.67 -17.41
N LEU A 84 -23.32 -5.55 -17.17
CA LEU A 84 -24.57 -5.21 -17.87
C LEU A 84 -24.37 -4.92 -19.36
N LYS A 85 -23.17 -4.53 -19.79
CA LYS A 85 -22.86 -4.26 -21.21
C LYS A 85 -22.63 -5.55 -22.03
N GLU A 86 -22.47 -6.70 -21.38
CA GLU A 86 -22.27 -8.00 -22.02
C GLU A 86 -23.54 -8.89 -22.01
N ALA A 87 -24.70 -8.33 -21.64
CA ALA A 87 -26.02 -8.97 -21.74
C ALA A 87 -26.87 -8.27 -22.81
#